data_AF-A0A3D0M3P6-F1
#
_entry.id   AF-A0A3D0M3P6-F1
#
_cell.length_a   1.000
_cell.length_b   1.000
_cell.length_c   1.000
_cell.angle_alpha   90.00
_cell.angle_beta   90.00
_cell.angle_gamma   90.00
#
_symmetry.space_group_name_H-M   'P 1'
#
loop_
_entity.id
_entity.type
_entity.pdbx_description
1 polymer ?
#
loop_
_entity_poly.entity_id
_entity_poly.type
_entity_poly.pdbx_seq_one_letter_code
_entity_poly.pdbx_strand_id
1 'polypeptide(L)'
;MKIKVFQINSERDKNHLKFENLARTEANQGELKIVSSIYDEVFAGNVDCKDLVDVFRLFNTDTPLTHRGHSLSVSDIVQVEGGAPELIGRIRFYNSSTAFEECSYTDSEKYNTDIAEAYEVGRTIEAQNLADMHVPTVENGCYFCDSIGFKKVEFDPSQAQKPDNLLKVVIVEPNKPAYPAEIEDSLKGMQRAVRGMIEATYPFDDNAFIYSNEESKLIGMDGNRNIYGELYAGPMIIVGDDGYGGNCSLTDEQLQKYTEQFQTPEQYTQEDVKDSIYMIFQSF
;
A
#
# COMPACT_ATOMS: atom_id res chain seq x y z
N MET A 1 7.79 -4.33 -2.56
CA MET A 1 7.96 -4.80 -1.17
C MET A 1 6.67 -5.39 -0.64
N LYS A 2 6.70 -6.60 -0.08
CA LYS A 2 5.56 -7.24 0.61
C LYS A 2 5.61 -6.88 2.10
N ILE A 3 4.57 -6.21 2.58
CA ILE A 3 4.54 -5.70 3.96
C ILE A 3 3.22 -6.01 4.66
N LYS A 4 3.28 -5.93 5.99
CA LYS A 4 2.13 -5.77 6.87
C LYS A 4 2.31 -4.55 7.76
N VAL A 5 1.21 -3.92 8.15
CA VAL A 5 1.20 -2.80 9.10
C VAL A 5 0.35 -3.17 10.30
N PHE A 6 0.90 -2.92 11.48
CA PHE A 6 0.27 -3.18 12.76
C PHE A 6 0.16 -1.89 13.56
N GLN A 7 -1.01 -1.65 14.14
CA GLN A 7 -1.28 -0.45 14.96
C GLN A 7 -1.88 -0.83 16.30
N ILE A 8 -1.54 -0.07 17.35
CA ILE A 8 -2.05 -0.32 18.69
C ILE A 8 -3.56 -0.04 18.74
N ASN A 9 -4.29 -1.03 19.26
CA ASN A 9 -5.71 -0.91 19.57
C ASN A 9 -5.90 -0.18 20.91
N SER A 10 -6.63 0.93 20.88
CA SER A 10 -6.82 1.78 22.05
C SER A 10 -7.54 1.09 23.22
N GLU A 11 -8.38 0.08 22.97
CA GLU A 11 -9.08 -0.66 24.03
C GLU A 11 -8.15 -1.64 24.76
N ARG A 12 -7.13 -2.16 24.06
CA ARG A 12 -6.13 -3.07 24.62
C ARG A 12 -4.90 -2.33 25.17
N ASP A 13 -4.76 -1.05 24.88
CA ASP A 13 -3.65 -0.20 25.30
C ASP A 13 -3.78 0.33 26.73
N LYS A 14 -3.67 -0.57 27.70
CA LYS A 14 -3.80 -0.24 29.14
C LYS A 14 -2.70 0.69 29.66
N ASN A 15 -1.59 0.81 28.93
CA ASN A 15 -0.41 1.59 29.32
C ASN A 15 -0.24 2.88 28.50
N HIS A 16 -1.20 3.21 27.63
CA HIS A 16 -1.18 4.40 26.79
C HIS A 16 0.11 4.52 25.95
N LEU A 17 0.49 3.42 25.32
CA LEU A 17 1.68 3.30 24.47
C LEU A 17 1.45 3.77 23.04
N LYS A 18 0.19 3.93 22.64
CA LYS A 18 -0.15 4.47 21.32
C LYS A 18 0.44 5.87 21.16
N PHE A 19 1.17 6.06 20.05
CA PHE A 19 1.93 7.27 19.72
C PHE A 19 3.15 7.55 20.60
N GLU A 20 3.56 6.60 21.45
CA GLU A 20 4.76 6.73 22.27
C GLU A 20 5.99 6.11 21.60
N ASN A 21 7.14 6.74 21.82
CA ASN A 21 8.41 6.28 21.28
C ASN A 21 8.86 4.94 21.88
N LEU A 22 9.87 4.33 21.26
CA LEU A 22 10.33 3.01 21.69
C LEU A 22 10.88 3.04 23.12
N ALA A 23 11.64 4.08 23.49
CA ALA A 23 12.26 4.19 24.81
C ALA A 23 11.23 4.23 25.95
N ARG A 24 10.10 4.93 25.75
CA ARG A 24 9.01 4.98 26.73
C ARG A 24 8.22 3.67 26.74
N THR A 25 8.09 3.02 25.60
CA THR A 25 7.48 1.68 25.49
C THR A 25 8.29 0.66 26.28
N GLU A 26 9.62 0.70 26.17
CA GLU A 26 10.55 -0.15 26.93
C GLU A 26 10.52 0.14 28.44
N ALA A 27 10.50 1.43 28.83
CA ALA A 27 10.51 1.84 30.24
C ALA A 27 9.26 1.42 31.02
N ASN A 28 8.08 1.41 30.39
CA ASN A 28 6.82 1.03 31.06
C ASN A 28 6.62 -0.48 31.20
N GLN A 29 7.41 -1.30 30.51
CA GLN A 29 7.22 -2.76 30.45
C GLN A 29 8.15 -3.53 31.38
N GLY A 30 9.08 -2.87 32.08
CA GLY A 30 9.89 -3.47 33.15
C GLY A 30 10.98 -4.45 32.70
N GLU A 31 10.81 -5.14 31.57
CA GLU A 31 11.81 -5.92 30.84
C GLU A 31 11.26 -6.30 29.44
N LEU A 32 12.03 -5.93 28.41
CA LEU A 32 11.83 -6.03 26.94
C LEU A 32 10.82 -7.06 26.40
N LYS A 33 9.63 -6.62 26.00
CA LYS A 33 9.01 -7.07 24.73
C LYS A 33 7.80 -6.23 24.34
N ILE A 34 7.79 -5.68 23.12
CA ILE A 34 6.56 -5.14 22.52
C ILE A 34 5.46 -6.19 22.66
N VAL A 35 4.36 -5.81 23.31
CA VAL A 35 3.25 -6.72 23.57
C VAL A 35 2.42 -6.85 22.29
N SER A 36 2.78 -7.80 21.44
CA SER A 36 2.17 -7.96 20.12
C SER A 36 0.64 -8.13 20.14
N SER A 37 0.06 -8.68 21.22
CA SER A 37 -1.38 -8.88 21.36
C SER A 37 -2.23 -7.60 21.46
N ILE A 38 -1.62 -6.44 21.72
CA ILE A 38 -2.37 -5.16 21.74
C ILE A 38 -2.51 -4.55 20.35
N TYR A 39 -1.84 -5.10 19.34
CA TYR A 39 -1.86 -4.59 17.97
C TYR A 39 -2.99 -5.22 17.15
N ASP A 40 -3.49 -4.46 16.17
CA ASP A 40 -4.33 -4.92 15.06
C ASP A 40 -3.51 -4.93 13.76
N GLU A 41 -3.67 -5.95 12.93
CA GLU A 41 -3.21 -5.96 11.53
C GLU A 41 -4.13 -5.07 10.68
N VAL A 42 -3.66 -3.87 10.37
CA VAL A 42 -4.44 -2.86 9.64
C VAL A 42 -4.18 -2.86 8.14
N PHE A 43 -3.13 -3.54 7.68
CA PHE A 43 -2.83 -3.71 6.26
C PHE A 43 -1.95 -4.94 6.04
N ALA A 44 -2.17 -5.63 4.92
CA ALA A 44 -1.30 -6.66 4.39
C ALA A 44 -1.34 -6.58 2.86
N GLY A 45 -0.19 -6.52 2.21
CA GLY A 45 -0.14 -6.43 0.75
C GLY A 45 1.24 -6.10 0.18
N ASN A 46 1.29 -6.00 -1.15
CA ASN A 46 2.46 -5.53 -1.86
C ASN A 46 2.37 -4.01 -2.05
N VAL A 47 3.48 -3.32 -1.82
CA VAL A 47 3.65 -1.89 -2.06
C VAL A 47 4.86 -1.63 -2.94
N ASP A 48 4.75 -0.63 -3.81
CA ASP A 48 5.86 -0.14 -4.63
C ASP A 48 6.70 0.88 -3.83
N CYS A 49 7.43 0.36 -2.84
CA CYS A 49 8.30 1.17 -1.98
C CYS A 49 9.70 0.57 -1.96
N LYS A 50 10.72 1.43 -2.03
CA LYS A 50 12.11 0.99 -1.97
C LYS A 50 12.61 0.79 -0.55
N ASP A 51 12.10 1.54 0.42
CA ASP A 51 12.54 1.51 1.81
C ASP A 51 11.39 1.87 2.76
N LEU A 52 11.66 1.84 4.07
CA LEU A 52 10.65 2.15 5.09
C LEU A 52 10.26 3.63 5.11
N VAL A 53 11.10 4.54 4.59
CA VAL A 53 10.76 5.97 4.48
C VAL A 53 9.72 6.16 3.38
N ASP A 54 9.86 5.47 2.25
CA ASP A 54 8.86 5.45 1.20
C ASP A 54 7.55 4.79 1.67
N VAL A 55 7.63 3.72 2.48
CA VAL A 55 6.44 3.16 3.15
C VAL A 55 5.76 4.22 4.03
N PHE A 56 6.54 4.94 4.86
CA PHE A 56 5.99 6.01 5.70
C PHE A 56 5.30 7.10 4.87
N ARG A 57 5.93 7.55 3.77
CA ARG A 57 5.35 8.52 2.86
C ARG A 57 4.04 8.01 2.26
N LEU A 58 4.05 6.81 1.67
CA LEU A 58 2.87 6.20 1.05
C LEU A 58 1.66 6.20 2.01
N PHE A 59 1.83 5.70 3.23
CA PHE A 59 0.73 5.61 4.19
C PHE A 59 0.24 6.96 4.73
N ASN A 60 1.01 8.04 4.53
CA ASN A 60 0.68 9.40 4.97
C ASN A 60 0.23 10.33 3.83
N THR A 61 0.52 10.01 2.56
CA THR A 61 0.19 10.87 1.42
C THR A 61 -0.76 10.23 0.41
N ASP A 62 -0.62 8.92 0.15
CA ASP A 62 -1.44 8.19 -0.82
C ASP A 62 -1.74 6.79 -0.25
N THR A 63 -2.52 6.79 0.83
CA THR A 63 -2.76 5.60 1.64
C THR A 63 -3.34 4.46 0.79
N PRO A 64 -2.82 3.22 0.92
CA PRO A 64 -3.36 2.08 0.19
C PRO A 64 -4.86 1.89 0.40
N LEU A 65 -5.58 1.51 -0.66
CA LEU A 65 -7.04 1.35 -0.68
C LEU A 65 -7.56 0.37 0.40
N THR A 66 -6.74 -0.61 0.75
CA THR A 66 -7.06 -1.71 1.67
C THR A 66 -6.59 -1.45 3.10
N HIS A 67 -5.95 -0.31 3.36
CA HIS A 67 -5.45 0.03 4.69
C HIS A 67 -6.58 0.50 5.60
N ARG A 68 -6.79 -0.21 6.70
CA ARG A 68 -7.93 -0.02 7.61
C ARG A 68 -7.66 0.95 8.76
N GLY A 69 -6.38 1.25 8.99
CA GLY A 69 -5.87 2.01 10.13
C GLY A 69 -5.85 3.52 9.94
N HIS A 70 -5.17 4.21 10.87
CA HIS A 70 -4.82 5.62 10.74
C HIS A 70 -3.49 5.80 10.01
N SER A 71 -3.17 7.01 9.58
CA SER A 71 -1.87 7.33 8.99
C SER A 71 -0.71 6.79 9.84
N LEU A 72 0.33 6.29 9.16
CA LEU A 72 1.46 5.64 9.83
C LEU A 72 2.17 6.64 10.76
N SER A 73 2.41 6.23 12.00
CA SER A 73 2.83 7.11 13.09
C SER A 73 3.71 6.39 14.09
N VAL A 74 4.25 7.13 15.06
CA VAL A 74 5.01 6.56 16.18
C VAL A 74 4.20 5.46 16.86
N SER A 75 4.85 4.38 17.30
CA SER A 75 4.27 3.15 17.87
C SER A 75 3.77 2.10 16.88
N ASP A 76 3.61 2.46 15.61
CA ASP A 76 3.19 1.53 14.58
C ASP A 76 4.34 0.60 14.17
N ILE A 77 4.00 -0.60 13.68
CA ILE A 77 4.98 -1.59 13.24
C ILE A 77 4.77 -1.93 11.78
N VAL A 78 5.84 -1.86 11.00
CA VAL A 78 5.89 -2.35 9.63
C VAL A 78 6.66 -3.66 9.63
N GLN A 79 6.01 -4.75 9.23
CA GLN A 79 6.68 -6.01 8.96
C GLN A 79 7.03 -6.08 7.48
N VAL A 80 8.29 -6.34 7.16
CA VAL A 80 8.76 -6.66 5.82
C VAL A 80 8.91 -8.17 5.70
N GLU A 81 8.14 -8.77 4.80
CA GLU A 81 8.14 -10.22 4.55
C GLU A 81 9.02 -10.61 3.36
N GLY A 82 9.33 -9.65 2.46
CA GLY A 82 10.16 -9.87 1.30
C GLY A 82 9.91 -8.89 0.17
N GLY A 83 10.58 -9.09 -0.96
CA GLY A 83 10.40 -8.27 -2.17
C GLY A 83 10.78 -6.80 -1.99
N ALA A 84 11.62 -6.49 -1.00
CA ALA A 84 12.34 -5.22 -0.96
C ALA A 84 13.30 -5.19 -2.18
N PRO A 85 13.41 -4.06 -2.91
CA PRO A 85 14.35 -3.97 -4.03
C PRO A 85 15.78 -4.29 -3.60
N GLU A 86 16.56 -4.82 -4.53
CA GLU A 86 17.98 -5.08 -4.30
C GLU A 86 18.81 -3.82 -4.60
N LEU A 87 19.86 -3.61 -3.80
CA LEU A 87 20.82 -2.55 -4.00
C LEU A 87 21.74 -2.88 -5.17
N ILE A 88 21.83 -1.95 -6.11
CA ILE A 88 22.82 -1.96 -7.18
C ILE A 88 24.16 -1.40 -6.69
N GLY A 89 24.12 -0.44 -5.78
CA GLY A 89 25.34 0.13 -5.24
C GLY A 89 25.12 1.21 -4.20
N ARG A 90 26.23 1.68 -3.62
CA ARG A 90 26.29 2.81 -2.69
C ARG A 90 27.35 3.78 -3.13
N ILE A 91 27.12 5.07 -2.93
CA ILE A 91 28.11 6.10 -3.17
C ILE A 91 28.23 6.94 -1.91
N ARG A 92 29.45 7.03 -1.37
CA ARG A 92 29.79 8.04 -0.37
C ARG A 92 30.34 9.26 -1.08
N PHE A 93 29.71 10.39 -0.84
CA PHE A 93 30.16 11.69 -1.30
C PHE A 93 30.84 12.44 -0.17
N TYR A 94 32.14 12.68 -0.30
CA TYR A 94 32.92 13.32 0.75
C TYR A 94 32.79 14.85 0.68
N ASN A 95 32.39 15.44 1.81
CA ASN A 95 32.34 16.89 2.01
C ASN A 95 33.62 17.40 2.69
N SER A 96 34.33 16.51 3.39
CA SER A 96 35.65 16.73 3.97
C SER A 96 36.36 15.38 4.14
N SER A 97 37.54 15.36 4.78
CA SER A 97 38.25 14.13 5.10
C SER A 97 37.53 13.21 6.09
N THR A 98 36.55 13.72 6.84
CA THR A 98 35.85 12.95 7.89
C THR A 98 34.33 12.97 7.77
N ALA A 99 33.78 13.78 6.86
CA ALA A 99 32.34 13.92 6.68
C ALA A 99 31.96 13.51 5.25
N PHE A 100 30.99 12.60 5.15
CA PHE A 100 30.42 12.16 3.89
C PHE A 100 28.91 12.00 4.00
N GLU A 101 28.25 12.02 2.84
CA GLU A 101 26.87 11.61 2.65
C GLU A 101 26.87 10.28 1.90
N GLU A 102 26.15 9.27 2.39
CA GLU A 102 26.03 7.97 1.71
C GLU A 102 24.66 7.84 1.05
N CYS A 103 24.65 7.63 -0.27
CA CYS A 103 23.45 7.38 -1.06
C CYS A 103 23.41 5.91 -1.46
N SER A 104 22.22 5.30 -1.39
CA SER A 104 21.96 3.93 -1.81
C SER A 104 21.10 3.90 -3.08
N TYR A 105 21.42 3.01 -3.99
CA TYR A 105 20.83 2.96 -5.33
C TYR A 105 20.24 1.59 -5.63
N THR A 106 19.03 1.58 -6.18
CA THR A 106 18.36 0.40 -6.75
C THR A 106 18.26 0.48 -8.27
N ASP A 107 18.69 1.61 -8.86
CA ASP A 107 18.67 1.88 -10.29
C ASP A 107 20.11 2.04 -10.79
N SER A 108 20.49 1.18 -11.74
CA SER A 108 21.84 1.14 -12.31
C SER A 108 22.17 2.38 -13.14
N GLU A 109 21.21 2.95 -13.85
CA GLU A 109 21.43 4.14 -14.69
C GLU A 109 21.68 5.36 -13.82
N LYS A 110 20.89 5.54 -12.75
CA LYS A 110 21.08 6.62 -11.79
C LYS A 110 22.39 6.47 -11.02
N TYR A 111 22.73 5.24 -10.61
CA TYR A 111 24.01 4.96 -9.94
C TYR A 111 25.19 5.35 -10.82
N ASN A 112 25.20 4.93 -12.09
CA ASN A 112 26.29 5.24 -13.02
C ASN A 112 26.35 6.74 -13.39
N THR A 113 25.19 7.38 -13.56
CA THR A 113 25.10 8.82 -13.83
C THR A 113 25.70 9.64 -12.69
N ASP A 114 25.35 9.33 -11.44
CA ASP A 114 25.86 10.08 -10.28
C ASP A 114 27.36 9.94 -10.08
N ILE A 115 27.91 8.76 -10.41
CA ILE A 115 29.36 8.54 -10.44
C ILE A 115 30.02 9.43 -11.49
N ALA A 116 29.47 9.44 -12.71
CA ALA A 116 30.02 10.23 -13.82
C ALA A 116 29.99 11.73 -13.51
N GLU A 117 28.87 12.24 -13.04
CA GLU A 117 28.70 13.65 -12.63
C GLU A 117 29.66 14.04 -11.51
N ALA A 118 29.86 13.17 -10.51
CA ALA A 118 30.79 13.43 -9.43
C ALA A 118 32.24 13.58 -9.92
N TYR A 119 32.67 12.73 -10.86
CA TYR A 119 34.00 12.85 -11.47
C TYR A 119 34.13 14.11 -12.34
N GLU A 120 33.08 14.49 -13.07
CA GLU A 120 33.07 15.69 -13.92
C GLU A 120 33.30 16.96 -13.09
N VAL A 121 32.66 17.07 -11.92
CA VAL A 121 32.82 18.23 -11.02
C VAL A 121 34.00 18.10 -10.06
N GLY A 122 34.80 17.03 -10.16
CA GLY A 122 35.96 16.77 -9.29
C GLY A 122 35.60 16.46 -7.83
N ARG A 123 34.38 16.00 -7.54
CA ARG A 123 33.94 15.62 -6.20
C ARG A 123 34.58 14.29 -5.79
N THR A 124 35.11 14.22 -4.58
CA THR A 124 35.67 12.97 -4.04
C THR A 124 34.56 12.02 -3.63
N ILE A 125 34.59 10.80 -4.16
CA ILE A 125 33.60 9.76 -3.87
C ILE A 125 34.24 8.41 -3.58
N GLU A 126 33.49 7.55 -2.89
CA GLU A 126 33.75 6.10 -2.79
C GLU A 126 32.50 5.38 -3.27
N ALA A 127 32.60 4.69 -4.41
CA ALA A 127 31.50 3.96 -5.01
C ALA A 127 31.68 2.45 -4.78
N GLN A 128 30.63 1.80 -4.30
CA GLN A 128 30.56 0.37 -4.05
C GLN A 128 29.48 -0.24 -4.93
N ASN A 129 29.86 -1.19 -5.78
CA ASN A 129 28.91 -2.00 -6.57
C ASN A 129 28.42 -3.19 -5.71
N LEU A 130 27.10 -3.37 -5.66
CA LEU A 130 26.40 -4.41 -4.91
C LEU A 130 25.46 -5.26 -5.78
N ALA A 131 25.43 -5.04 -7.09
CA ALA A 131 24.44 -5.63 -7.98
C ALA A 131 24.41 -7.17 -7.94
N ASP A 132 25.59 -7.80 -7.87
CA ASP A 132 25.71 -9.28 -7.84
C ASP A 132 25.60 -9.86 -6.41
N MET A 133 25.43 -9.01 -5.39
CA MET A 133 25.42 -9.43 -3.99
C MET A 133 24.01 -9.68 -3.44
N HIS A 134 22.96 -9.39 -4.21
CA HIS A 134 21.55 -9.56 -3.83
C HIS A 134 21.22 -8.95 -2.45
N VAL A 135 21.74 -7.75 -2.19
CA VAL A 135 21.55 -7.06 -0.90
C VAL A 135 20.22 -6.33 -0.93
N PRO A 136 19.21 -6.68 -0.11
CA PRO A 136 17.96 -5.94 -0.09
C PRO A 136 18.15 -4.55 0.52
N THR A 137 17.37 -3.57 0.07
CA THR A 137 17.30 -2.24 0.68
C THR A 137 16.83 -2.27 2.13
N VAL A 138 15.96 -3.23 2.46
CA VAL A 138 15.43 -3.48 3.80
C VAL A 138 15.40 -4.98 4.04
N GLU A 139 16.03 -5.43 5.12
CA GLU A 139 15.97 -6.84 5.50
C GLU A 139 14.56 -7.24 5.94
N ASN A 140 14.24 -8.53 5.83
CA ASN A 140 13.01 -9.04 6.43
C ASN A 140 13.05 -8.87 7.97
N GLY A 141 11.89 -8.56 8.54
CA GLY A 141 11.74 -8.33 9.97
C GLY A 141 10.64 -7.33 10.30
N CYS A 142 10.49 -7.03 11.60
CA CYS A 142 9.54 -6.06 12.10
C CYS A 142 10.26 -4.77 12.47
N TYR A 143 9.68 -3.64 12.07
CA TYR A 143 10.26 -2.32 12.23
C TYR A 143 9.27 -1.40 12.94
N PHE A 144 9.63 -0.97 14.13
CA PHE A 144 8.90 0.03 14.90
C PHE A 144 9.13 1.41 14.30
N CYS A 145 8.05 2.11 13.97
CA CYS A 145 8.09 3.53 13.61
C CYS A 145 8.35 4.34 14.88
N ASP A 146 9.54 4.91 15.01
CA ASP A 146 9.94 5.70 16.17
C ASP A 146 9.84 7.21 15.86
N SER A 147 10.13 8.06 16.84
CA SER A 147 10.15 9.51 16.64
C SER A 147 11.15 9.96 15.56
N ILE A 148 12.17 9.14 15.30
CA ILE A 148 13.16 9.35 14.24
C ILE A 148 13.38 8.01 13.53
N GLY A 149 12.81 7.89 12.32
CA GLY A 149 12.99 6.72 11.46
C GLY A 149 12.39 5.44 12.03
N PHE A 150 12.99 4.31 11.64
CA PHE A 150 12.51 2.98 11.99
C PHE A 150 13.58 2.20 12.74
N LYS A 151 13.15 1.42 13.74
CA LYS A 151 14.02 0.52 14.50
C LYS A 151 13.55 -0.91 14.33
N LYS A 152 14.48 -1.81 13.98
CA LYS A 152 14.19 -3.25 13.93
C LYS A 152 13.93 -3.76 15.35
N VAL A 153 12.85 -4.51 15.55
CA VAL A 153 12.36 -4.96 16.86
C VAL A 153 11.89 -6.41 16.81
N GLU A 154 11.94 -7.07 17.97
CA GLU A 154 11.28 -8.36 18.17
C GLU A 154 9.78 -8.14 18.35
N PHE A 155 9.00 -8.60 17.38
CA PHE A 155 7.54 -8.54 17.37
C PHE A 155 7.02 -9.87 16.81
N ASP A 156 5.94 -10.39 17.40
CA ASP A 156 5.28 -11.62 16.96
C ASP A 156 3.94 -11.30 16.29
N PRO A 157 3.91 -11.20 14.94
CA PRO A 157 2.68 -10.94 14.18
C PRO A 157 1.55 -11.94 14.46
N SER A 158 1.86 -13.17 14.89
CA SER A 158 0.84 -14.20 15.14
C SER A 158 -0.01 -13.91 16.39
N GLN A 159 0.47 -13.03 17.27
CA GLN A 159 -0.28 -12.58 18.45
C GLN A 159 -1.14 -11.36 18.18
N ALA A 160 -0.87 -10.61 17.10
CA ALA A 160 -1.67 -9.47 16.71
C ALA A 160 -3.09 -9.92 16.29
N GLN A 161 -4.05 -9.02 16.45
CA GLN A 161 -5.44 -9.31 16.10
C GLN A 161 -5.69 -8.97 14.63
N LYS A 162 -6.49 -9.79 13.96
CA LYS A 162 -6.98 -9.54 12.60
C LYS A 162 -8.50 -9.40 12.68
N PRO A 163 -9.12 -8.44 11.97
CA PRO A 163 -10.57 -8.32 11.97
C PRO A 163 -11.24 -9.59 11.44
N ASP A 164 -12.33 -10.02 12.07
CA ASP A 164 -13.09 -11.21 11.66
C ASP A 164 -14.00 -10.95 10.43
N ASN A 165 -14.23 -9.67 10.09
CA ASN A 165 -15.14 -9.22 9.04
C ASN A 165 -14.41 -8.80 7.75
N LEU A 166 -13.37 -9.54 7.34
CA LEU A 166 -12.69 -9.26 6.07
C LEU A 166 -13.27 -10.04 4.90
N LEU A 167 -13.40 -9.36 3.77
CA LEU A 167 -13.81 -9.93 2.49
C LEU A 167 -12.60 -10.09 1.57
N LYS A 168 -12.49 -11.26 0.93
CA LYS A 168 -11.60 -11.43 -0.21
C LYS A 168 -12.23 -10.82 -1.45
N VAL A 169 -11.55 -9.87 -2.05
CA VAL A 169 -12.01 -9.10 -3.23
C VAL A 169 -10.92 -9.02 -4.29
N VAL A 170 -11.28 -8.60 -5.50
CA VAL A 170 -10.31 -8.15 -6.51
C VAL A 170 -10.38 -6.63 -6.61
N ILE A 171 -9.25 -5.97 -6.44
CA ILE A 171 -9.11 -4.52 -6.64
C ILE A 171 -8.66 -4.29 -8.08
N VAL A 172 -9.32 -3.36 -8.77
CA VAL A 172 -8.94 -2.93 -10.12
C VAL A 172 -8.74 -1.42 -10.10
N GLU A 173 -7.50 -1.00 -10.27
CA GLU A 173 -7.12 0.42 -10.32
C GLU A 173 -6.87 0.87 -11.78
N PRO A 174 -7.10 2.17 -12.09
CA PRO A 174 -6.67 2.76 -13.34
C PRO A 174 -5.18 2.49 -13.58
N ASN A 175 -4.82 2.13 -14.81
CA ASN A 175 -3.43 1.95 -15.26
C ASN A 175 -2.60 0.88 -14.51
N LYS A 176 -3.20 0.07 -13.64
CA LYS A 176 -2.51 -1.00 -12.90
C LYS A 176 -3.18 -2.36 -13.12
N PRO A 177 -2.43 -3.47 -13.13
CA PRO A 177 -3.02 -4.81 -13.14
C PRO A 177 -3.95 -5.02 -11.94
N ALA A 178 -5.02 -5.78 -12.13
CA ALA A 178 -5.87 -6.19 -11.01
C ALA A 178 -5.12 -7.09 -10.02
N TYR A 179 -5.52 -7.05 -8.75
CA TYR A 179 -4.92 -7.89 -7.72
C TYR A 179 -5.91 -8.30 -6.64
N PRO A 180 -5.76 -9.51 -6.07
CA PRO A 180 -6.56 -9.94 -4.93
C PRO A 180 -6.14 -9.18 -3.66
N ALA A 181 -7.12 -8.85 -2.82
CA ALA A 181 -6.87 -8.23 -1.53
C ALA A 181 -7.97 -8.55 -0.51
N GLU A 182 -7.75 -8.12 0.73
CA GLU A 182 -8.75 -8.16 1.79
C GLU A 182 -9.18 -6.74 2.19
N ILE A 183 -10.48 -6.52 2.22
CA ILE A 183 -11.09 -5.27 2.72
C ILE A 183 -12.06 -5.56 3.85
N GLU A 184 -12.34 -4.55 4.66
CA GLU A 184 -13.33 -4.65 5.73
C GLU A 184 -14.74 -4.66 5.13
N ASP A 185 -15.58 -5.60 5.57
CA ASP A 185 -17.02 -5.65 5.26
C ASP A 185 -17.77 -4.56 6.05
N SER A 186 -17.56 -3.32 5.64
CA SER A 186 -18.25 -2.17 6.19
C SER A 186 -18.38 -1.10 5.10
N LEU A 187 -19.40 -0.25 5.22
CA LEU A 187 -19.57 0.89 4.29
C LEU A 187 -18.29 1.73 4.19
N LYS A 188 -17.62 1.98 5.33
CA LYS A 188 -16.36 2.73 5.38
C LYS A 188 -15.22 1.99 4.68
N GLY A 189 -15.16 0.67 4.81
CA GLY A 189 -14.21 -0.17 4.08
C GLY A 189 -14.37 -0.05 2.58
N MET A 190 -15.60 -0.17 2.08
CA MET A 190 -15.94 -0.06 0.66
C MET A 190 -15.66 1.35 0.11
N GLN A 191 -16.13 2.40 0.81
CA GLN A 191 -15.90 3.80 0.42
C GLN A 191 -14.41 4.15 0.34
N ARG A 192 -13.60 3.62 1.27
CA ARG A 192 -12.14 3.77 1.22
C ARG A 192 -11.57 3.09 -0.03
N ALA A 193 -12.01 1.88 -0.32
CA ALA A 193 -11.49 1.09 -1.42
C ALA A 193 -11.77 1.71 -2.81
N VAL A 194 -12.88 2.45 -2.96
CA VAL A 194 -13.22 3.17 -4.20
C VAL A 194 -12.88 4.67 -4.17
N ARG A 195 -12.38 5.19 -3.04
CA ARG A 195 -12.08 6.61 -2.80
C ARG A 195 -13.29 7.55 -2.91
N GLY A 196 -14.46 7.16 -2.38
CA GLY A 196 -15.64 8.02 -2.39
C GLY A 196 -16.92 7.30 -2.01
N MET A 197 -18.07 7.90 -2.36
CA MET A 197 -19.37 7.26 -2.23
C MET A 197 -19.44 6.05 -3.17
N ILE A 198 -20.11 4.99 -2.73
CA ILE A 198 -20.18 3.74 -3.49
C ILE A 198 -21.45 3.68 -4.32
N GLU A 199 -21.32 3.16 -5.53
CA GLU A 199 -22.43 2.63 -6.34
C GLU A 199 -22.18 1.15 -6.61
N ALA A 200 -23.25 0.36 -6.78
CA ALA A 200 -23.16 -1.07 -7.08
C ALA A 200 -23.67 -1.34 -8.51
N THR A 201 -22.90 -2.10 -9.28
CA THR A 201 -23.29 -2.57 -10.62
C THR A 201 -23.11 -4.08 -10.72
N TYR A 202 -23.99 -4.74 -11.49
CA TYR A 202 -24.01 -6.21 -11.63
C TYR A 202 -23.73 -6.61 -13.09
N PRO A 203 -22.49 -6.43 -13.58
CA PRO A 203 -22.17 -6.70 -14.98
C PRO A 203 -21.91 -8.19 -15.28
N PHE A 204 -21.79 -9.05 -14.26
CA PHE A 204 -21.37 -10.44 -14.43
C PHE A 204 -22.54 -11.43 -14.34
N ASP A 205 -22.36 -12.61 -14.96
CA ASP A 205 -23.38 -13.68 -14.98
C ASP A 205 -23.40 -14.55 -13.70
N ASP A 206 -22.38 -14.44 -12.85
CA ASP A 206 -22.31 -15.15 -11.56
C ASP A 206 -22.71 -14.22 -10.39
N ASN A 207 -22.46 -14.62 -9.14
CA ASN A 207 -22.81 -13.81 -7.98
C ASN A 207 -21.82 -12.68 -7.69
N ALA A 208 -20.82 -12.41 -8.54
CA ALA A 208 -19.93 -11.28 -8.33
C ALA A 208 -20.53 -9.99 -8.88
N PHE A 209 -20.19 -8.88 -8.24
CA PHE A 209 -20.62 -7.54 -8.65
C PHE A 209 -19.52 -6.52 -8.34
N ILE A 210 -19.71 -5.28 -8.80
CA ILE A 210 -18.72 -4.21 -8.66
C ILE A 210 -19.24 -3.15 -7.70
N TYR A 211 -18.40 -2.71 -6.77
CA TYR A 211 -18.51 -1.37 -6.20
C TYR A 211 -17.53 -0.43 -6.89
N SER A 212 -18.03 0.72 -7.33
CA SER A 212 -17.25 1.84 -7.88
C SER A 212 -17.59 3.14 -7.15
N ASN A 213 -16.83 4.19 -7.43
CA ASN A 213 -17.14 5.51 -6.91
C ASN A 213 -18.24 6.18 -7.76
N GLU A 214 -19.38 6.48 -7.12
CA GLU A 214 -20.60 7.07 -7.73
C GLU A 214 -20.32 8.39 -8.46
N GLU A 215 -19.35 9.16 -7.97
CA GLU A 215 -19.02 10.49 -8.53
C GLU A 215 -17.76 10.46 -9.40
N SER A 216 -17.13 9.30 -9.59
CA SER A 216 -15.79 9.13 -10.18
C SER A 216 -15.57 9.94 -11.46
N LYS A 217 -16.47 9.81 -12.44
CA LYS A 217 -16.41 10.54 -13.72
C LYS A 217 -16.59 12.05 -13.54
N LEU A 218 -17.46 12.46 -12.61
CA LEU A 218 -17.80 13.86 -12.34
C LEU A 218 -16.65 14.61 -11.65
N ILE A 219 -15.89 13.93 -10.80
CA ILE A 219 -14.74 14.51 -10.10
C ILE A 219 -13.41 14.32 -10.85
N GLY A 220 -13.46 13.83 -12.10
CA GLY A 220 -12.30 13.72 -12.98
C GLY A 220 -11.31 12.62 -12.61
N MET A 221 -11.78 11.52 -12.01
CA MET A 221 -10.91 10.35 -11.81
C MET A 221 -10.46 9.76 -13.15
N ASP A 222 -9.29 9.14 -13.17
CA ASP A 222 -8.77 8.48 -14.37
C ASP A 222 -9.67 7.32 -14.80
N GLY A 223 -9.84 7.17 -16.11
CA GLY A 223 -10.57 6.05 -16.69
C GLY A 223 -9.91 4.73 -16.34
N ASN A 224 -10.73 3.75 -15.97
CA ASN A 224 -10.30 2.45 -15.49
C ASN A 224 -10.50 1.40 -16.59
N ARG A 225 -11.68 0.75 -16.66
CA ARG A 225 -11.99 -0.37 -17.57
C ARG A 225 -13.32 -0.12 -18.27
N ASN A 226 -13.42 -0.51 -19.53
CA ASN A 226 -14.70 -0.59 -20.22
C ASN A 226 -15.30 -1.99 -20.07
N ILE A 227 -16.41 -2.10 -19.35
CA ILE A 227 -17.09 -3.37 -19.10
C ILE A 227 -18.48 -3.29 -19.76
N TYR A 228 -18.68 -4.08 -20.81
CA TYR A 228 -19.93 -4.15 -21.58
C TYR A 228 -20.46 -2.79 -22.09
N GLY A 229 -19.56 -1.89 -22.46
CA GLY A 229 -19.89 -0.55 -22.98
C GLY A 229 -19.87 0.55 -21.92
N GLU A 230 -19.80 0.20 -20.64
CA GLU A 230 -19.69 1.15 -19.54
C GLU A 230 -18.23 1.36 -19.16
N LEU A 231 -17.73 2.58 -19.34
CA LEU A 231 -16.41 2.99 -18.87
C LEU A 231 -16.49 3.31 -17.37
N TYR A 232 -15.74 2.58 -16.54
CA TYR A 232 -15.54 2.91 -15.12
C TYR A 232 -14.41 3.92 -14.96
N ALA A 233 -14.48 4.77 -13.94
CA ALA A 233 -13.41 5.71 -13.58
C ALA A 233 -13.02 5.53 -12.10
N GLY A 234 -11.76 5.77 -11.78
CA GLY A 234 -11.21 5.53 -10.44
C GLY A 234 -11.12 4.06 -10.06
N PRO A 235 -10.69 3.74 -8.82
CA PRO A 235 -10.63 2.37 -8.34
C PRO A 235 -12.02 1.74 -8.25
N MET A 236 -12.11 0.47 -8.65
CA MET A 236 -13.31 -0.36 -8.47
C MET A 236 -12.92 -1.67 -7.78
N ILE A 237 -13.88 -2.26 -7.07
CA ILE A 237 -13.69 -3.53 -6.36
C ILE A 237 -14.72 -4.54 -6.82
N ILE A 238 -14.28 -5.78 -7.01
CA ILE A 238 -15.14 -6.92 -7.34
C ILE A 238 -15.35 -7.72 -6.06
N VAL A 239 -16.62 -7.93 -5.70
CA VAL A 239 -17.07 -8.55 -4.46
C VAL A 239 -18.19 -9.56 -4.77
N GLY A 240 -18.40 -10.55 -3.90
CA GLY A 240 -19.50 -11.51 -4.04
C GLY A 240 -20.77 -11.01 -3.37
N ASP A 241 -21.93 -11.30 -3.96
CA ASP A 241 -23.26 -11.13 -3.39
C ASP A 241 -23.63 -12.40 -2.60
N ASP A 242 -24.10 -12.22 -1.36
CA ASP A 242 -24.55 -13.32 -0.49
C ASP A 242 -25.96 -13.85 -0.82
N GLY A 243 -26.66 -13.20 -1.76
CA GLY A 243 -28.03 -13.52 -2.20
C GLY A 243 -29.13 -12.92 -1.33
N TYR A 244 -28.77 -12.18 -0.28
CA TYR A 244 -29.66 -11.53 0.69
C TYR A 244 -29.46 -10.00 0.74
N GLY A 245 -28.69 -9.45 -0.20
CA GLY A 245 -28.36 -8.03 -0.28
C GLY A 245 -27.14 -7.63 0.57
N GLY A 246 -26.37 -8.61 1.03
CA GLY A 246 -25.09 -8.42 1.71
C GLY A 246 -23.90 -8.85 0.84
N ASN A 247 -22.71 -8.73 1.42
CA ASN A 247 -21.46 -9.09 0.75
C ASN A 247 -20.98 -10.46 1.22
N CYS A 248 -20.31 -11.19 0.32
CA CYS A 248 -19.52 -12.36 0.66
C CYS A 248 -18.14 -12.31 -0.01
N SER A 249 -17.19 -13.05 0.56
CA SER A 249 -15.87 -13.20 -0.07
C SER A 249 -16.00 -13.86 -1.43
N LEU A 250 -15.19 -13.42 -2.38
CA LEU A 250 -14.98 -14.17 -3.63
C LEU A 250 -14.35 -15.53 -3.32
N THR A 251 -14.81 -16.54 -4.05
CA THR A 251 -14.18 -17.87 -4.07
C THR A 251 -12.78 -17.81 -4.70
N ASP A 252 -11.94 -18.81 -4.46
CA ASP A 252 -10.60 -18.85 -5.07
C ASP A 252 -10.67 -18.90 -6.61
N GLU A 253 -11.69 -19.57 -7.17
CA GLU A 253 -11.96 -19.58 -8.62
C GLU A 253 -12.33 -18.20 -9.15
N GLN A 254 -13.16 -17.44 -8.43
CA GLN A 254 -13.52 -16.07 -8.80
C GLN A 254 -12.33 -15.11 -8.68
N LEU A 255 -11.54 -15.22 -7.61
CA LEU A 255 -10.32 -14.42 -7.45
C LEU A 255 -9.39 -14.62 -8.64
N GLN A 256 -9.18 -15.88 -9.06
CA GLN A 256 -8.37 -16.18 -10.23
C GLN A 256 -8.99 -15.59 -11.50
N LYS A 257 -10.27 -15.91 -11.78
CA LYS A 257 -11.01 -15.44 -12.96
C LYS A 257 -10.91 -13.93 -13.14
N TYR A 258 -11.22 -13.15 -12.10
CA TYR A 258 -11.27 -11.69 -12.20
C TYR A 258 -9.88 -11.04 -12.19
N THR A 259 -8.91 -11.64 -11.51
CA THR A 259 -7.51 -11.17 -11.62
C THR A 259 -7.01 -11.36 -13.05
N GLU A 260 -7.23 -12.53 -13.66
CA GLU A 260 -6.83 -12.80 -15.04
C GLU A 260 -7.58 -11.92 -16.05
N GLN A 261 -8.89 -11.73 -15.87
CA GLN A 261 -9.72 -10.90 -16.74
C GLN A 261 -9.24 -9.44 -16.79
N PHE A 262 -8.79 -8.89 -15.67
CA PHE A 262 -8.37 -7.48 -15.56
C PHE A 262 -6.86 -7.30 -15.37
N GLN A 263 -6.07 -8.31 -15.77
CA GLN A 263 -4.62 -8.32 -15.64
C GLN A 263 -3.95 -7.23 -16.49
N THR A 264 -4.45 -6.99 -17.70
CA THR A 264 -3.93 -5.97 -18.61
C THR A 264 -4.65 -4.64 -18.37
N PRO A 265 -3.94 -3.57 -18.01
CA PRO A 265 -4.56 -2.26 -17.86
C PRO A 265 -5.00 -1.67 -19.19
N GLU A 266 -6.13 -0.97 -19.16
CA GLU A 266 -6.58 -0.11 -20.24
C GLU A 266 -6.20 1.34 -19.91
N GLN A 267 -5.95 2.13 -20.94
CA GLN A 267 -5.59 3.55 -20.82
C GLN A 267 -6.65 4.39 -21.52
N TYR A 268 -7.14 5.39 -20.80
CA TYR A 268 -8.15 6.31 -21.27
C TYR A 268 -7.69 7.75 -21.03
N THR A 269 -8.01 8.63 -21.95
CA THR A 269 -7.83 10.06 -21.76
C THR A 269 -8.96 10.62 -20.90
N GLN A 270 -8.76 11.82 -20.35
CA GLN A 270 -9.82 12.54 -19.64
C GLN A 270 -10.99 12.95 -20.57
N GLU A 271 -10.78 13.01 -21.88
CA GLU A 271 -11.87 13.25 -22.82
C GLU A 271 -12.75 12.00 -22.98
N ASP A 272 -12.14 10.81 -23.09
CA ASP A 272 -12.88 9.54 -23.13
C ASP A 272 -13.78 9.37 -21.90
N VAL A 273 -13.28 9.74 -20.72
CA VAL A 273 -14.06 9.71 -19.47
C VAL A 273 -15.25 10.65 -19.54
N LYS A 274 -15.05 11.89 -20.00
CA LYS A 274 -16.14 12.89 -20.13
C LYS A 274 -17.17 12.48 -21.17
N ASP A 275 -16.73 11.97 -22.32
CA ASP A 275 -17.61 11.50 -23.39
C ASP A 275 -18.47 10.31 -22.95
N SER A 276 -18.01 9.54 -21.96
CA SER A 276 -18.78 8.46 -21.34
C SER A 276 -19.85 8.92 -20.35
N ILE A 277 -19.93 10.22 -20.03
CA ILE A 277 -20.96 10.75 -19.14
C ILE A 277 -22.26 10.92 -19.94
N TYR A 278 -23.22 10.02 -19.72
CA TYR A 278 -24.52 10.09 -20.37
C TYR A 278 -25.40 11.19 -19.77
N MET A 279 -25.51 12.34 -20.45
CA MET A 279 -26.45 13.42 -20.08
C MET A 279 -27.60 13.49 -21.09
N ILE A 280 -28.84 13.22 -20.65
CA ILE A 280 -30.04 13.60 -21.42
C ILE A 280 -30.49 14.99 -20.95
N PHE A 281 -30.34 16.01 -21.79
CA PHE A 281 -31.05 17.28 -21.59
C PHE A 281 -32.50 17.10 -22.02
N GLN A 282 -33.41 16.94 -21.06
CA GLN A 282 -34.84 17.07 -21.33
C GLN A 282 -35.20 18.56 -21.37
N SER A 283 -35.47 19.09 -22.56
CA SER A 283 -36.13 20.39 -22.70
C SER A 283 -37.62 20.23 -22.38
N PHE A 284 -38.10 20.90 -21.34
CA PHE A 284 -39.52 21.05 -21.03
C PHE A 284 -40.12 22.23 -21.80
#